data_AF-A0A450XRZ0-F1
#
_entry.id   AF-A0A450XRZ0-F1
#
_cell.length_a   1.000
_cell.length_b   1.000
_cell.length_c   1.000
_cell.angle_alpha   90.00
_cell.angle_beta   90.00
_cell.angle_gamma   90.00
#
_symmetry.space_group_name_H-M   'P 1'
#
loop_
_entity.id
_entity.type
_entity.pdbx_description
1 polymer ?
#
loop_
_entity_poly.entity_id
_entity_poly.type
_entity_poly.pdbx_seq_one_letter_code
_entity_poly.pdbx_strand_id
1 'polypeptide(L)'
;MTIWIDAQLSPSLAEWITDTFGVSSQTVRDLGLREAKDFPIFQAARQADVVVLTKDVDFPHLVKQHGPPPRVLWLTCGDILFISRSASQIDRVLQYHFS
;
A
#
# COMPACT_ATOMS: atom_id res chain seq x y z
N MET A 1 2.45 -12.70 -4.43
CA MET A 1 2.01 -11.31 -4.58
C MET A 1 2.28 -10.63 -3.26
N THR A 2 3.07 -9.56 -3.24
CA THR A 2 3.48 -8.89 -1.99
C THR A 2 2.96 -7.45 -1.99
N ILE A 3 2.46 -7.00 -0.85
CA ILE A 3 1.95 -5.63 -0.66
C ILE A 3 2.92 -4.86 0.24
N TRP A 4 3.39 -3.72 -0.26
CA TRP A 4 4.16 -2.77 0.52
C TRP A 4 3.25 -1.67 1.04
N ILE A 5 3.28 -1.46 2.35
CA ILE A 5 2.44 -0.48 3.03
C ILE A 5 3.24 0.76 3.31
N ASP A 6 2.75 1.90 2.85
CA ASP A 6 3.30 3.22 3.08
C ASP A 6 3.65 3.47 4.56
N ALA A 7 4.77 4.15 4.81
CA ALA A 7 5.23 4.47 6.16
C ALA A 7 4.30 5.42 6.92
N GLN A 8 3.41 6.13 6.21
CA GLN A 8 2.35 6.96 6.79
C GLN A 8 1.18 6.13 7.36
N LEU A 9 1.07 4.85 6.99
CA LEU A 9 0.04 3.93 7.47
C LEU A 9 0.54 3.14 8.69
N SER A 10 -0.41 2.67 9.50
CA SER A 10 -0.07 1.90 10.71
C SER A 10 0.61 0.57 10.36
N PRO A 11 1.71 0.19 11.02
CA PRO A 11 2.35 -1.12 10.79
C PRO A 11 1.46 -2.32 11.05
N SER A 12 0.53 -2.21 12.01
CA SER A 12 -0.46 -3.25 12.29
C SER A 12 -1.39 -3.55 11.11
N LEU A 13 -1.45 -2.67 10.10
CA LEU A 13 -2.17 -2.92 8.86
C LEU A 13 -1.52 -4.05 8.05
N ALA A 14 -0.19 -4.21 8.11
CA ALA A 14 0.51 -5.30 7.43
C ALA A 14 0.10 -6.66 8.04
N GLU A 15 0.21 -6.77 9.35
CA GLU A 15 -0.22 -7.97 10.07
C GLU A 15 -1.68 -8.29 9.77
N TRP A 16 -2.57 -7.29 9.86
CA TRP A 16 -3.99 -7.50 9.58
C TRP A 16 -4.28 -7.95 8.13
N ILE A 17 -3.61 -7.37 7.12
CA ILE A 17 -3.77 -7.79 5.71
C ILE A 17 -3.27 -9.22 5.52
N THR A 18 -2.14 -9.56 6.13
CA THR A 18 -1.57 -10.91 6.04
C THR A 18 -2.46 -11.94 6.72
N ASP A 19 -3.00 -11.63 7.90
CA ASP A 19 -3.89 -12.54 8.64
C ASP A 19 -5.27 -12.68 7.97
N THR A 20 -5.81 -11.60 7.41
CA THR A 20 -7.18 -11.59 6.86
C THR A 20 -7.23 -12.14 5.43
N PHE A 21 -6.25 -11.84 4.60
CA PHE A 21 -6.25 -12.21 3.17
C PHE A 21 -5.21 -13.27 2.80
N GLY A 22 -4.32 -13.66 3.72
CA GLY A 22 -3.22 -14.58 3.42
C GLY A 22 -2.17 -14.01 2.44
N VAL A 23 -2.16 -12.68 2.24
CA VAL A 23 -1.23 -12.01 1.33
C VAL A 23 -0.03 -11.51 2.12
N SER A 24 1.19 -11.83 1.66
CA SER A 24 2.41 -11.29 2.28
C SER A 24 2.41 -9.76 2.18
N SER A 25 2.43 -9.09 3.32
CA SER A 25 2.47 -7.64 3.36
C SER A 25 3.53 -7.15 4.34
N GLN A 26 4.18 -6.05 3.99
CA GLN A 26 5.30 -5.49 4.76
C GLN A 26 5.22 -3.98 4.69
N THR A 27 5.63 -3.29 5.76
CA THR A 27 5.73 -1.84 5.69
C THR A 27 7.02 -1.43 4.96
N VAL A 28 6.99 -0.33 4.22
CA VAL A 28 8.24 0.26 3.67
C VAL A 28 9.22 0.67 4.77
N ARG A 29 8.74 0.89 6.00
CA ARG A 29 9.60 1.11 7.16
C ARG A 29 10.46 -0.11 7.48
N ASP A 30 9.87 -1.31 7.48
CA ASP A 30 10.57 -2.56 7.81
C ASP A 30 11.60 -2.95 6.74
N LEU A 31 11.39 -2.47 5.51
CA LEU A 31 12.33 -2.61 4.39
C LEU A 31 13.52 -1.63 4.46
N GLY A 32 13.63 -0.82 5.52
CA GLY A 32 14.67 0.20 5.64
C GLY A 32 14.44 1.42 4.73
N LEU A 33 13.29 1.51 4.07
CA LEU A 33 12.94 2.60 3.15
C LEU A 33 12.20 3.75 3.87
N ARG A 34 12.20 3.78 5.20
CA ARG A 34 11.48 4.80 5.98
C ARG A 34 11.92 6.24 5.65
N GLU A 35 13.20 6.44 5.39
CA GLU A 35 13.78 7.76 5.07
C GLU A 35 13.85 8.01 3.56
N ALA A 36 13.46 7.02 2.75
CA ALA A 36 13.44 7.14 1.32
C ALA A 36 12.26 8.02 0.89
N LYS A 37 12.48 8.88 -0.09
CA LYS A 37 11.41 9.66 -0.73
C LYS A 37 10.49 8.74 -1.54
N ASP A 38 9.33 9.25 -1.94
CA ASP A 38 8.31 8.47 -2.65
C ASP A 38 8.81 7.87 -3.96
N PHE A 39 9.67 8.61 -4.70
CA PHE A 39 10.24 8.13 -5.96
C PHE A 39 11.19 6.93 -5.80
N PRO A 40 12.19 6.95 -4.89
CA PRO A 40 12.95 5.74 -4.54
C PRO A 40 12.09 4.55 -4.11
N ILE A 41 11.06 4.78 -3.30
CA ILE A 41 10.12 3.71 -2.89
C ILE A 41 9.39 3.16 -4.10
N PHE A 42 8.90 4.03 -4.99
CA PHE A 42 8.26 3.67 -6.24
C PHE A 42 9.18 2.84 -7.15
N GLN A 43 10.46 3.22 -7.28
CA GLN A 43 11.43 2.47 -8.07
C GLN A 43 11.74 1.11 -7.45
N ALA A 44 11.92 1.04 -6.13
CA ALA A 44 12.14 -0.21 -5.43
C ALA A 44 10.93 -1.14 -5.58
N ALA A 45 9.72 -0.61 -5.43
CA ALA A 45 8.48 -1.37 -5.63
C ALA A 45 8.31 -1.85 -7.07
N ARG A 46 8.72 -1.02 -8.05
CA ARG A 46 8.74 -1.38 -9.47
C ARG A 46 9.69 -2.54 -9.75
N GLN A 47 10.89 -2.50 -9.16
CA GLN A 47 11.90 -3.55 -9.33
C GLN A 47 11.50 -4.85 -8.64
N ALA A 48 10.84 -4.76 -7.49
CA ALA A 48 10.37 -5.91 -6.71
C ALA A 48 9.05 -6.52 -7.23
N ASP A 49 8.42 -5.91 -8.25
CA ASP A 49 7.10 -6.28 -8.79
C ASP A 49 6.02 -6.45 -7.71
N VAL A 50 5.95 -5.47 -6.80
CA VAL A 50 5.01 -5.45 -5.67
C VAL A 50 3.89 -4.44 -5.88
N VAL A 51 2.84 -4.58 -5.07
CA VAL A 51 1.77 -3.58 -4.97
C VAL A 51 2.08 -2.62 -3.84
N VAL A 52 1.95 -1.32 -4.08
CA VAL A 52 2.08 -0.31 -3.03
C VAL A 52 0.68 0.09 -2.55
N LEU A 53 0.43 -0.04 -1.26
CA LEU A 53 -0.74 0.49 -0.57
C LEU A 53 -0.36 1.82 0.08
N THR A 54 -1.01 2.90 -0.33
CA THR A 54 -0.70 4.26 0.12
C THR A 54 -1.96 5.10 0.30
N LYS A 55 -1.90 6.10 1.19
CA LYS A 55 -2.88 7.19 1.27
C LYS A 55 -2.39 8.44 0.53
N ASP A 56 -1.09 8.50 0.23
CA ASP A 56 -0.47 9.66 -0.40
C ASP A 56 -0.87 9.76 -1.88
N VAL A 57 -1.23 10.98 -2.30
CA VAL A 57 -1.63 11.29 -3.67
C VAL A 57 -0.44 11.26 -4.63
N ASP A 58 0.78 11.38 -4.10
CA ASP A 58 2.01 11.41 -4.89
C ASP A 58 2.28 10.07 -5.59
N PHE A 59 1.90 8.93 -5.01
CA PHE A 59 2.08 7.62 -5.65
C PHE A 59 1.23 7.43 -6.92
N PRO A 60 -0.09 7.70 -6.92
CA PRO A 60 -0.88 7.78 -8.14
C PRO A 60 -0.31 8.73 -9.18
N HIS A 61 0.24 9.88 -8.74
CA HIS A 61 0.89 10.83 -9.64
C HIS A 61 2.15 10.22 -10.29
N LEU A 62 3.00 9.55 -9.51
CA LEU A 62 4.18 8.84 -10.00
C LEU A 62 3.83 7.73 -11.00
N VAL A 63 2.77 6.96 -10.75
CA VAL A 63 2.27 5.96 -11.73
C VAL A 63 1.81 6.64 -13.02
N LYS A 64 1.09 7.77 -12.91
CA LYS A 64 0.62 8.52 -14.07
C LYS A 64 1.79 9.11 -14.89
N GLN A 65 2.86 9.52 -14.22
CA GLN A 65 4.03 10.13 -14.84
C GLN A 65 5.01 9.10 -15.44
N HIS A 66 5.26 7.99 -14.74
CA HIS A 66 6.29 7.00 -15.10
C HIS A 66 5.74 5.68 -15.66
N GLY A 67 4.42 5.55 -15.70
CA GLY A 67 3.70 4.35 -16.12
C GLY A 67 3.82 3.21 -15.10
N PRO A 68 2.89 2.25 -15.13
CA PRO A 68 3.04 1.00 -14.39
C PRO A 68 4.20 0.15 -14.98
N PRO A 69 4.83 -0.75 -14.20
CA PRO A 69 4.70 -0.98 -12.74
C PRO A 69 5.40 0.10 -11.87
N PRO A 70 5.12 0.18 -10.54
CA PRO A 70 4.35 -0.74 -9.69
C PRO A 70 2.84 -0.50 -9.72
N ARG A 71 2.06 -1.50 -9.27
CA ARG A 71 0.61 -1.35 -9.05
C ARG A 71 0.39 -0.61 -7.73
N VAL A 72 -0.54 0.36 -7.72
CA VAL A 72 -0.83 1.18 -6.53
C VAL A 72 -2.27 0.98 -6.10
N LEU A 73 -2.46 0.59 -4.85
CA LEU A 73 -3.73 0.64 -4.13
C LEU A 73 -3.77 1.96 -3.36
N TRP A 74 -4.60 2.89 -3.83
CA TRP A 74 -4.72 4.21 -3.22
C TRP A 74 -5.96 4.31 -2.34
N LEU A 75 -5.76 4.63 -1.06
CA LEU A 75 -6.83 4.84 -0.10
C LEU A 75 -7.31 6.28 -0.16
N THR A 76 -8.46 6.53 -0.79
CA THR A 76 -9.05 7.87 -0.99
C THR A 76 -9.97 8.34 0.14
N CYS A 77 -10.05 7.60 1.25
CA CYS A 77 -10.92 7.96 2.37
C CYS A 77 -10.33 9.17 3.13
N GLY A 78 -10.95 10.35 2.95
CA GLY A 78 -10.56 11.61 3.57
C GLY A 78 -10.54 11.55 5.10
N ASP A 79 -9.51 12.16 5.69
CA ASP A 79 -9.19 12.43 7.11
C ASP A 79 -10.14 11.96 8.23
N ILE A 80 -10.41 10.66 8.30
CA ILE A 80 -10.90 10.05 9.52
C ILE A 80 -10.05 8.81 9.78
N LEU A 81 -9.07 9.00 10.65
CA LEU A 81 -8.47 7.92 11.43
C LEU A 81 -9.58 7.27 12.27
N PHE A 82 -10.36 6.39 11.67
CA PHE A 82 -11.15 5.37 12.34
C PHE A 82 -10.97 4.06 11.59
N ILE A 83 -9.80 3.44 11.78
CA ILE A 83 -9.61 2.01 11.55
C ILE A 83 -10.33 1.22 12.67
N SER A 84 -11.59 1.55 12.96
CA SER A 84 -12.42 0.78 13.89
C SER A 84 -13.87 0.55 13.43
N ARG A 85 -14.27 0.99 12.21
CA ARG A 85 -15.63 0.71 11.74
C ARG A 85 -15.83 0.12 10.34
N SER A 86 -14.80 -0.17 9.56
CA SER A 86 -14.99 -0.97 8.34
C SER A 86 -13.68 -1.60 7.85
N ALA A 87 -13.27 -2.70 8.48
CA ALA A 87 -12.50 -3.75 7.79
C ALA A 87 -13.12 -4.06 6.40
N SER A 88 -14.46 -3.99 6.31
CA SER A 88 -15.26 -4.22 5.11
C SER A 88 -14.95 -3.35 3.88
N GLN A 89 -14.39 -2.14 4.03
CA GLN A 89 -14.04 -1.28 2.89
C GLN A 89 -12.73 -1.73 2.24
N ILE A 90 -11.73 -2.07 3.06
CA ILE A 90 -10.48 -2.66 2.58
C ILE A 90 -10.76 -4.08 2.08
N ASP A 91 -11.60 -4.86 2.80
CA ASP A 91 -12.07 -6.17 2.34
C ASP A 91 -12.70 -6.10 0.95
N ARG A 92 -13.55 -5.11 0.66
CA ARG A 92 -14.15 -4.94 -0.67
C ARG A 92 -13.14 -4.58 -1.74
N VAL A 93 -12.21 -3.66 -1.45
CA VAL A 93 -11.20 -3.22 -2.44
C VAL A 93 -10.21 -4.35 -2.73
N LEU A 94 -9.78 -5.08 -1.70
CA LEU A 94 -8.88 -6.21 -1.85
C LEU A 94 -9.62 -7.42 -2.47
N GLN A 95 -10.84 -7.75 -2.05
CA GLN A 95 -11.62 -8.81 -2.72
C GLN A 95 -11.82 -8.49 -4.20
N TYR A 96 -12.19 -7.27 -4.58
CA TYR A 96 -12.41 -6.92 -5.99
C TYR A 96 -11.14 -6.98 -6.85
N HIS A 97 -9.96 -6.76 -6.25
CA HIS A 97 -8.68 -6.80 -6.97
C HIS A 97 -7.95 -8.15 -6.91
N PHE A 98 -8.31 -9.04 -5.97
CA PHE A 98 -7.65 -10.32 -5.73
C PHE A 98 -8.55 -11.56 -5.90
N SER A 99 -9.77 -11.41 -6.43
CA SER A 99 -10.63 -12.55 -6.82
C SER A 99 -10.49 -12.96 -8.28
#